data_AF-A0A7V7G0J9-F1
#
_entry.id   AF-A0A7V7G0J9-F1
#
_cell.length_a   1.000
_cell.length_b   1.000
_cell.length_c   1.000
_cell.angle_alpha   90.00
_cell.angle_beta   90.00
_cell.angle_gamma   90.00
#
_symmetry.space_group_name_H-M   'P 1'
#
loop_
_entity.id
_entity.type
_entity.pdbx_description
1 polymer ?
#
loop_
_entity_poly.entity_id
_entity_poly.type
_entity_poly.pdbx_seq_one_letter_code
_entity_poly.pdbx_strand_id
1 'polypeptide(L)'
;MPASIPVVVHRHDIDRARGDSGRQPFSACLHRRHGLELVELRPRWAAGAFLVFLTGVGLGLIHQRRSPSRLKPAIASLLEVVILTLVGLSLGAFWIDWGFYRLGSVGGTWTEFSSSFPIMALAVYVFALGRGAVSRLLSARPLVWLGEISFSIYMLHQPLQNLWMLKGWADDSWRPVSLLVYLVTLLLVSSASWALIEVRLRRGLLALAKRRTRSAVKPTVVP
;
A
#
# COMPACT_ATOMS: atom_id res chain seq x y z
N MET A 1 -8.53 -33.49 -24.87
CA MET A 1 -8.84 -34.59 -23.92
C MET A 1 -7.75 -34.65 -22.86
N PRO A 2 -8.08 -34.81 -21.56
CA PRO A 2 -9.39 -34.71 -20.94
C PRO A 2 -9.54 -33.34 -20.24
N ALA A 3 -10.53 -32.52 -20.60
CA ALA A 3 -11.94 -32.59 -20.21
C ALA A 3 -12.18 -31.98 -18.81
N SER A 4 -12.40 -30.66 -18.81
CA SER A 4 -13.11 -29.94 -17.77
C SER A 4 -14.48 -30.59 -17.53
N ILE A 5 -14.69 -31.15 -16.33
CA ILE A 5 -16.00 -31.64 -15.90
C ILE A 5 -16.76 -30.43 -15.34
N PRO A 6 -17.83 -29.95 -15.99
CA PRO A 6 -18.81 -29.12 -15.29
C PRO A 6 -19.59 -30.05 -14.38
N VAL A 7 -19.49 -29.88 -13.06
CA VAL A 7 -20.38 -30.55 -12.12
C VAL A 7 -21.76 -29.92 -12.29
N VAL A 8 -22.53 -30.45 -13.23
CA VAL A 8 -23.95 -30.16 -13.41
C VAL A 8 -24.67 -30.88 -12.27
N VAL A 9 -25.07 -30.11 -11.26
CA VAL A 9 -25.91 -30.60 -10.16
C VAL A 9 -27.27 -30.94 -10.76
N HIS A 10 -27.53 -32.23 -10.94
CA HIS A 10 -28.80 -32.73 -11.43
C HIS A 10 -29.90 -32.43 -10.41
N ARG A 11 -31.05 -31.94 -10.88
CA ARG A 11 -32.25 -31.62 -10.06
C ARG A 11 -32.72 -32.79 -9.17
N HIS A 12 -32.29 -34.01 -9.48
CA HIS A 12 -32.59 -35.22 -8.71
C HIS A 12 -31.86 -35.33 -7.36
N ASP A 13 -30.74 -34.62 -7.17
CA ASP A 13 -30.01 -34.57 -5.89
C ASP A 13 -30.58 -33.54 -4.91
N ILE A 14 -31.42 -32.61 -5.39
CA ILE A 14 -32.07 -31.59 -4.55
C ILE A 14 -33.14 -32.21 -3.65
N ASP A 15 -33.81 -33.26 -4.11
CA ASP A 15 -34.90 -33.88 -3.34
C ASP A 15 -34.39 -34.90 -2.29
N ARG A 16 -33.18 -35.46 -2.44
CA ARG A 16 -32.56 -36.28 -1.37
C ARG A 16 -32.08 -35.44 -0.18
N ALA A 17 -31.78 -34.17 -0.39
CA ALA A 17 -31.35 -33.25 0.67
C ALA A 17 -32.51 -32.64 1.47
N ARG A 18 -33.77 -32.93 1.12
CA ARG A 18 -34.96 -32.50 1.88
C ARG A 18 -35.33 -33.43 3.02
N GLY A 19 -34.71 -34.60 3.11
CA GLY A 19 -35.01 -35.63 4.12
C GLY A 19 -34.24 -35.50 5.42
N ASP A 20 -33.17 -34.69 5.49
CA ASP A 20 -32.30 -34.65 6.67
C ASP A 20 -32.27 -33.26 7.29
N SER A 21 -33.11 -33.09 8.30
CA SER A 21 -33.23 -31.89 9.11
C SER A 21 -32.09 -31.83 10.13
N GLY A 22 -30.88 -31.54 9.65
CA GLY A 22 -29.71 -31.29 10.48
C GLY A 22 -28.88 -30.17 9.87
N ARG A 23 -29.02 -28.96 10.42
CA ARG A 23 -28.24 -27.75 10.10
C ARG A 23 -26.76 -28.14 9.90
N GLN A 24 -26.09 -27.58 8.86
CA GLN A 24 -24.63 -27.34 8.70
C GLN A 24 -23.98 -27.49 7.27
N PRO A 25 -24.65 -27.77 6.13
CA PRO A 25 -23.91 -27.87 4.84
C PRO A 25 -23.72 -26.51 4.11
N PHE A 26 -24.60 -25.54 4.32
CA PHE A 26 -24.57 -24.26 3.57
C PHE A 26 -23.46 -23.30 4.05
N SER A 27 -23.21 -23.25 5.36
CA SER A 27 -22.14 -22.46 5.98
C SER A 27 -20.74 -22.93 5.52
N ALA A 28 -20.55 -24.25 5.39
CA ALA A 28 -19.28 -24.83 4.95
C ALA A 28 -18.97 -24.55 3.46
N CYS A 29 -19.99 -24.50 2.61
CA CYS A 29 -19.84 -24.18 1.19
C CYS A 29 -19.49 -22.69 0.96
N LEU A 30 -20.17 -21.78 1.68
CA LEU A 30 -19.88 -20.34 1.65
C LEU A 30 -18.47 -20.02 2.16
N HIS A 31 -18.04 -20.64 3.27
CA HIS A 31 -16.70 -20.44 3.80
C HIS A 31 -15.60 -20.95 2.85
N ARG A 32 -15.86 -22.06 2.14
CA ARG A 32 -14.92 -22.63 1.16
C ARG A 32 -14.83 -21.77 -0.10
N ARG A 33 -15.94 -21.21 -0.58
CA ARG A 33 -15.95 -20.26 -1.72
C ARG A 33 -15.19 -18.98 -1.41
N HIS A 34 -15.48 -18.33 -0.27
CA HIS A 34 -14.75 -17.14 0.14
C HIS A 34 -13.26 -17.41 0.39
N GLY A 35 -12.91 -18.59 0.93
CA GLY A 35 -11.52 -19.00 1.12
C GLY A 35 -10.76 -19.17 -0.21
N LEU A 36 -11.40 -19.76 -1.23
CA LEU A 36 -10.79 -19.93 -2.56
C LEU A 36 -10.66 -18.60 -3.30
N GLU A 37 -11.66 -17.73 -3.23
CA GLU A 37 -11.57 -16.37 -3.78
C GLU A 37 -10.45 -15.56 -3.12
N LEU A 38 -10.32 -15.60 -1.79
CA LEU A 38 -9.25 -14.92 -1.06
C LEU A 38 -7.86 -15.47 -1.45
N VAL A 39 -7.72 -16.77 -1.68
CA VAL A 39 -6.45 -17.38 -2.09
C VAL A 39 -6.09 -17.04 -3.54
N GLU A 40 -7.05 -16.94 -4.46
CA GLU A 40 -6.80 -16.48 -5.85
C GLU A 40 -6.61 -14.96 -5.96
N LEU A 41 -7.20 -14.18 -5.05
CA LEU A 41 -6.97 -12.73 -4.90
C LEU A 41 -5.53 -12.43 -4.47
N ARG A 42 -4.93 -13.30 -3.65
CA ARG A 42 -3.61 -13.05 -3.04
C ARG A 42 -2.43 -12.90 -4.03
N PRO A 43 -2.27 -13.73 -5.06
CA PRO A 43 -1.21 -13.57 -6.06
C PRO A 43 -1.39 -12.32 -6.93
N ARG A 44 -2.63 -11.95 -7.23
CA ARG A 44 -2.95 -10.91 -8.21
C ARG A 44 -2.71 -9.49 -7.67
N TRP A 45 -3.02 -9.22 -6.41
CA TRP A 45 -2.67 -7.94 -5.79
C TRP A 45 -1.15 -7.77 -5.66
N ALA A 46 -0.44 -8.85 -5.33
CA ALA A 46 1.00 -8.83 -5.16
C ALA A 46 1.69 -8.53 -6.50
N ALA A 47 1.19 -9.08 -7.61
CA ALA A 47 1.70 -8.79 -8.94
C ALA A 47 1.51 -7.31 -9.33
N GLY A 48 0.32 -6.73 -9.11
CA GLY A 48 0.07 -5.31 -9.39
C GLY A 48 0.96 -4.37 -8.55
N ALA A 49 1.04 -4.62 -7.24
CA ALA A 49 1.90 -3.84 -6.34
C ALA A 49 3.39 -3.97 -6.71
N PHE A 50 3.83 -5.16 -7.12
CA PHE A 50 5.19 -5.39 -7.57
C PHE A 50 5.51 -4.64 -8.86
N LEU A 51 4.58 -4.57 -9.81
CA LEU A 51 4.76 -3.77 -11.03
C LEU A 51 4.88 -2.28 -10.72
N VAL A 52 4.03 -1.73 -9.83
CA VAL A 52 4.13 -0.35 -9.28
C VAL A 52 5.53 -0.09 -8.74
N PHE A 53 6.00 -1.02 -7.92
CA PHE A 53 7.31 -0.91 -7.32
C PHE A 53 8.43 -0.91 -8.37
N LEU A 54 8.40 -1.86 -9.32
CA LEU A 54 9.44 -1.97 -10.34
C LEU A 54 9.50 -0.78 -11.29
N THR A 55 8.36 -0.25 -11.74
CA THR A 55 8.38 0.94 -12.60
C THR A 55 8.81 2.18 -11.83
N GLY A 56 8.43 2.30 -10.56
CA GLY A 56 8.93 3.36 -9.67
C GLY A 56 10.47 3.31 -9.56
N VAL A 57 11.03 2.13 -9.30
CA VAL A 57 12.49 1.93 -9.25
C VAL A 57 13.13 2.24 -10.61
N GLY A 58 12.57 1.74 -11.70
CA GLY A 58 13.06 2.01 -13.06
C GLY A 58 13.10 3.50 -13.39
N LEU A 59 12.00 4.22 -13.12
CA LEU A 59 11.92 5.67 -13.30
C LEU A 59 12.91 6.42 -12.39
N GLY A 60 13.09 5.96 -11.15
CA GLY A 60 14.09 6.50 -10.22
C GLY A 60 15.52 6.36 -10.74
N LEU A 61 15.89 5.20 -11.27
CA LEU A 61 17.20 4.96 -11.88
C LEU A 61 17.41 5.82 -13.14
N ILE A 62 16.38 5.99 -13.97
CA ILE A 62 16.42 6.87 -15.14
C ILE A 62 16.63 8.32 -14.70
N HIS A 63 15.89 8.76 -13.68
CA HIS A 63 16.03 10.11 -13.13
C HIS A 63 17.43 10.36 -12.58
N GLN A 64 18.00 9.41 -11.82
CA GLN A 64 19.35 9.52 -11.27
C GLN A 64 20.44 9.60 -12.35
N ARG A 65 20.21 9.01 -13.53
CA ARG A 65 21.12 9.06 -14.68
C ARG A 65 20.93 10.28 -15.57
N ARG A 66 19.85 11.05 -15.40
CA ARG A 66 19.56 12.25 -16.19
C ARG A 66 20.15 13.50 -15.52
N SER A 67 20.74 14.37 -16.34
CA SER A 67 21.18 15.72 -15.92
C SER A 67 20.00 16.49 -15.30
N PRO A 68 20.22 17.32 -14.25
CA PRO A 68 19.15 18.06 -13.58
C PRO A 68 18.26 18.77 -14.59
N SER A 69 16.96 18.48 -14.51
CA SER A 69 15.99 18.94 -15.50
C SER A 69 15.97 20.48 -15.54
N ARG A 70 16.16 21.06 -16.73
CA ARG A 70 16.08 22.52 -16.97
C ARG A 70 14.64 23.04 -17.01
N LEU A 71 13.69 22.34 -16.38
CA LEU A 71 12.28 22.70 -16.43
C LEU A 71 12.04 24.02 -15.69
N LYS A 72 11.26 24.92 -16.30
CA LYS A 72 10.83 26.15 -15.62
C LYS A 72 9.88 25.79 -14.47
N PRO A 73 9.95 26.47 -13.30
CA PRO A 73 9.08 26.17 -12.15
C PRO A 73 7.58 26.23 -12.45
N ALA A 74 7.16 27.10 -13.38
CA ALA A 74 5.78 27.21 -13.83
C ALA A 74 5.29 25.93 -14.53
N ILE A 75 6.09 25.36 -15.43
CA ILE A 75 5.75 24.12 -16.15
C ILE A 75 5.71 22.94 -15.18
N ALA A 76 6.67 22.88 -14.25
CA ALA A 76 6.69 21.85 -13.21
C ALA A 76 5.44 21.93 -12.31
N SER A 77 4.99 23.13 -11.95
CA SER A 77 3.80 23.32 -11.12
C SER A 77 2.52 22.96 -11.87
N LEU A 78 2.44 23.26 -13.18
CA LEU A 78 1.33 22.82 -14.02
C LEU A 78 1.25 21.29 -14.09
N LEU A 79 2.40 20.62 -14.28
CA LEU A 79 2.47 19.16 -14.29
C LEU A 79 2.05 18.55 -12.95
N GLU A 80 2.46 19.15 -11.83
CA GLU A 80 2.01 18.75 -10.49
C GLU A 80 0.49 18.86 -10.33
N VAL A 81 -0.13 19.96 -10.78
CA VAL A 81 -1.59 20.14 -10.70
C VAL A 81 -2.31 19.13 -11.59
N VAL A 82 -1.85 18.94 -12.83
CA VAL A 82 -2.45 17.97 -13.75
C VAL A 82 -2.39 16.57 -13.17
N ILE A 83 -1.23 16.14 -12.64
CA ILE A 83 -1.10 14.79 -12.12
C ILE A 83 -1.88 14.61 -10.81
N LEU A 84 -1.97 15.63 -9.96
CA LEU A 84 -2.81 15.60 -8.76
C LEU A 84 -4.29 15.47 -9.11
N THR A 85 -4.76 16.17 -10.14
CA THR A 85 -6.14 16.03 -10.63
C THR A 85 -6.38 14.61 -11.15
N LEU A 86 -5.47 14.05 -11.94
CA LEU A 86 -5.59 12.67 -12.44
C LEU A 86 -5.58 11.62 -11.31
N VAL A 87 -4.70 11.79 -10.32
CA VAL A 87 -4.69 10.94 -9.12
C VAL A 87 -6.01 11.07 -8.35
N GLY A 88 -6.51 12.29 -8.16
CA GLY A 88 -7.77 12.55 -7.48
C GLY A 88 -8.97 11.90 -8.19
N LEU A 89 -9.06 12.03 -9.51
CA LEU A 89 -10.08 11.37 -10.32
C LEU A 89 -9.99 9.84 -10.23
N SER A 90 -8.77 9.30 -10.28
CA SER A 90 -8.56 7.86 -10.15
C SER A 90 -8.97 7.34 -8.77
N LEU A 91 -8.69 8.09 -7.69
CA LEU A 91 -9.13 7.71 -6.35
C LEU A 91 -10.65 7.86 -6.21
N GLY A 92 -11.26 8.90 -6.79
CA GLY A 92 -12.70 9.09 -6.79
C GLY A 92 -13.44 7.93 -7.47
N ALA A 93 -12.95 7.48 -8.63
CA ALA A 93 -13.49 6.30 -9.32
C ALA A 93 -13.43 5.05 -8.42
N PHE A 94 -12.28 4.82 -7.77
CA PHE A 94 -12.11 3.72 -6.82
C PHE A 94 -13.13 3.73 -5.66
N TRP A 95 -13.39 4.91 -5.09
CA TRP A 95 -14.38 5.05 -4.02
C TRP A 95 -15.81 4.78 -4.49
N ILE A 96 -16.15 5.18 -5.72
CA ILE A 96 -17.46 4.97 -6.33
C ILE A 96 -17.70 3.48 -6.56
N ASP A 97 -16.74 2.77 -7.15
CA ASP A 97 -16.82 1.32 -7.38
C ASP A 97 -16.93 0.52 -6.09
N TRP A 98 -16.13 0.89 -5.09
CA TRP A 98 -16.23 0.28 -3.77
C TRP A 98 -17.59 0.52 -3.11
N GLY A 99 -18.22 1.68 -3.36
CA GLY A 99 -19.59 1.97 -2.96
C GLY A 99 -20.61 1.08 -3.67
N PHE A 100 -20.46 0.86 -4.97
CA PHE A 100 -21.30 -0.05 -5.76
C PHE A 100 -21.15 -1.51 -5.32
N TYR A 101 -19.93 -1.94 -4.98
CA TYR A 101 -19.67 -3.25 -4.39
C TYR A 101 -20.44 -3.45 -3.07
N ARG A 102 -20.44 -2.45 -2.18
CA ARG A 102 -21.19 -2.49 -0.93
C ARG A 102 -22.71 -2.62 -1.12
N LEU A 103 -23.23 -2.14 -2.25
CA LEU A 103 -24.66 -2.20 -2.59
C LEU A 103 -25.06 -3.53 -3.28
N GLY A 104 -24.15 -4.51 -3.36
CA GLY A 104 -24.43 -5.83 -3.92
C GLY A 104 -24.46 -5.87 -5.45
N SER A 105 -24.07 -4.78 -6.12
CA SER A 105 -23.91 -4.77 -7.57
C SER A 105 -22.56 -5.41 -7.94
N VAL A 106 -22.60 -6.44 -8.80
CA VAL A 106 -21.43 -7.24 -9.23
C VAL A 106 -20.53 -6.47 -10.23
N GLY A 107 -20.77 -5.17 -10.42
CA GLY A 107 -20.18 -4.37 -11.49
C GLY A 107 -18.71 -3.96 -11.28
N GLY A 108 -18.15 -4.18 -10.10
CA GLY A 108 -16.84 -3.64 -9.71
C GLY A 108 -15.89 -4.72 -9.25
N THR A 109 -15.37 -5.54 -10.17
CA THR A 109 -14.27 -6.44 -9.80
C THR A 109 -13.14 -6.36 -10.82
N TRP A 110 -11.94 -6.07 -10.27
CA TRP A 110 -10.60 -6.22 -10.83
C TRP A 110 -10.03 -5.16 -11.78
N THR A 111 -10.85 -4.43 -12.54
CA THR A 111 -10.35 -3.46 -13.54
C THR A 111 -9.71 -2.22 -12.91
N GLU A 112 -10.04 -1.88 -11.66
CA GLU A 112 -9.62 -0.60 -11.07
C GLU A 112 -8.23 -0.62 -10.44
N PHE A 113 -7.89 -1.70 -9.72
CA PHE A 113 -6.57 -1.81 -9.06
C PHE A 113 -5.40 -1.81 -10.03
N SER A 114 -5.60 -2.30 -11.26
CA SER A 114 -4.56 -2.32 -12.30
C SER A 114 -4.48 -1.02 -13.11
N SER A 115 -5.58 -0.27 -13.21
CA SER A 115 -5.68 0.89 -14.11
C SER A 115 -5.01 2.15 -13.56
N SER A 116 -4.90 2.27 -12.23
CA SER A 116 -4.30 3.44 -11.56
C SER A 116 -2.77 3.41 -11.49
N PHE A 117 -2.17 2.25 -11.75
CA PHE A 117 -0.72 2.04 -11.73
C PHE A 117 0.09 3.03 -12.57
N PRO A 118 -0.20 3.26 -13.87
CA PRO A 118 0.59 4.18 -14.68
C PRO A 118 0.48 5.63 -14.18
N ILE A 119 -0.70 6.02 -13.68
CA ILE A 119 -0.94 7.35 -13.11
C ILE A 119 -0.09 7.55 -11.86
N MET A 120 -0.03 6.53 -10.99
CA MET A 120 0.77 6.62 -9.77
C MET A 120 2.28 6.62 -10.05
N ALA A 121 2.74 5.81 -11.01
CA ALA A 121 4.14 5.83 -11.45
C ALA A 121 4.53 7.20 -12.04
N LEU A 122 3.64 7.81 -12.84
CA LEU A 122 3.85 9.15 -13.38
C LEU A 122 3.84 10.21 -12.28
N ALA A 123 2.97 10.09 -11.27
CA ALA A 123 2.95 10.97 -10.10
C ALA A 123 4.30 10.96 -9.37
N VAL A 124 4.83 9.76 -9.07
CA VAL A 124 6.16 9.63 -8.44
C VAL A 124 7.23 10.31 -9.28
N TYR A 125 7.21 10.14 -10.60
CA TYR A 125 8.17 10.79 -11.50
C TYR A 125 8.06 12.31 -11.51
N VAL A 126 6.84 12.87 -11.57
CA VAL A 126 6.61 14.32 -11.55
C VAL A 126 7.07 14.94 -10.23
N PHE A 127 6.75 14.32 -9.09
CA PHE A 127 7.21 14.79 -7.78
C PHE A 127 8.72 14.61 -7.58
N ALA A 128 9.33 13.57 -8.17
CA ALA A 128 10.77 13.41 -8.15
C ALA A 128 11.53 14.55 -8.86
N LEU A 129 10.88 15.30 -9.77
CA LEU A 129 11.49 16.49 -10.35
C LEU A 129 11.74 17.59 -9.31
N GLY A 130 10.89 17.70 -8.28
CA GLY A 130 11.11 18.59 -7.12
C GLY A 130 11.07 20.10 -7.40
N ARG A 131 10.56 20.55 -8.56
CA ARG A 131 10.65 21.95 -9.01
C ARG A 131 9.37 22.78 -8.87
N GLY A 132 8.21 22.14 -8.69
CA GLY A 132 6.95 22.85 -8.60
C GLY A 132 6.64 23.39 -7.20
N ALA A 133 5.52 24.11 -7.09
CA ALA A 133 5.08 24.69 -5.82
C ALA A 133 4.68 23.62 -4.80
N VAL A 134 4.04 22.54 -5.25
CA VAL A 134 3.58 21.45 -4.37
C VAL A 134 4.77 20.65 -3.88
N SER A 135 5.74 20.34 -4.75
CA SER A 135 6.99 19.70 -4.30
C SER A 135 7.73 20.53 -3.26
N ARG A 136 7.75 21.86 -3.39
CA ARG A 136 8.38 22.75 -2.38
C ARG A 136 7.64 22.71 -1.04
N LEU A 137 6.32 22.69 -1.06
CA LEU A 137 5.50 22.55 0.15
C LEU A 137 5.73 21.19 0.82
N LEU A 138 5.73 20.11 0.05
CA LEU A 138 6.02 18.75 0.53
C LEU A 138 7.45 18.58 1.06
N SER A 139 8.38 19.40 0.59
CA SER A 139 9.77 19.45 1.06
C SER A 139 9.94 20.22 2.37
N ALA A 140 8.85 20.71 2.98
CA ALA A 140 8.90 21.35 4.28
C ALA A 140 9.37 20.35 5.36
N ARG A 141 10.27 20.81 6.24
CA ARG A 141 10.85 20.00 7.33
C ARG A 141 9.84 19.14 8.11
N PRO A 142 8.68 19.65 8.56
CA PRO A 142 7.73 18.82 9.31
C PRO A 142 7.11 17.70 8.46
N LEU A 143 6.86 17.95 7.17
CA LEU A 143 6.29 16.94 6.27
C LEU A 143 7.33 15.86 5.92
N VAL A 144 8.59 16.25 5.72
CA VAL A 144 9.69 15.30 5.53
C VAL A 144 9.88 14.44 6.76
N TRP A 145 9.89 15.04 7.96
CA TRP A 145 9.98 14.29 9.22
C TRP A 145 8.81 13.32 9.41
N LEU A 146 7.58 13.75 9.09
CA LEU A 146 6.41 12.89 9.11
C LEU A 146 6.56 11.71 8.13
N GLY A 147 7.14 11.97 6.96
CA GLY A 147 7.52 10.94 5.98
C GLY A 147 8.57 9.96 6.52
N GLU A 148 9.56 10.43 7.27
CA GLU A 148 10.59 9.57 7.89
C GLU A 148 10.00 8.64 8.95
N ILE A 149 9.08 9.13 9.78
CA ILE A 149 8.42 8.29 10.79
C ILE A 149 7.27 7.45 10.22
N SER A 150 6.84 7.71 8.97
CA SER A 150 5.67 7.06 8.35
C SER A 150 5.77 5.53 8.32
N PHE A 151 6.99 5.01 8.12
CA PHE A 151 7.25 3.57 8.18
C PHE A 151 6.98 3.00 9.57
N SER A 152 7.43 3.68 10.62
CA SER A 152 7.16 3.28 12.01
C SER A 152 5.68 3.40 12.37
N ILE A 153 4.96 4.40 11.85
CA ILE A 153 3.51 4.51 11.99
C ILE A 153 2.82 3.32 11.34
N TYR A 154 3.18 3.01 10.09
CA TYR A 154 2.62 1.89 9.35
C TYR A 154 2.85 0.54 10.06
N MET A 155 4.01 0.32 10.67
CA MET A 155 4.24 -0.94 11.38
C MET A 155 3.50 -1.04 12.72
N LEU A 156 3.31 0.09 13.41
CA LEU A 156 2.81 0.09 14.79
C LEU A 156 1.31 0.35 14.91
N HIS A 157 0.65 0.91 13.89
CA HIS A 157 -0.78 1.20 13.97
C HIS A 157 -1.63 -0.07 14.19
N GLN A 158 -1.37 -1.19 13.49
CA GLN A 158 -2.13 -2.43 13.66
C GLN A 158 -1.94 -3.06 15.06
N PRO A 159 -0.70 -3.31 15.55
CA PRO A 159 -0.50 -3.82 16.90
C PRO A 159 -1.11 -2.92 17.99
N LEU A 160 -0.95 -1.60 17.84
CA LEU A 160 -1.46 -0.65 18.82
C LEU A 160 -2.99 -0.60 18.80
N GLN A 161 -3.61 -0.63 17.62
CA GLN A 161 -5.06 -0.72 17.47
C GLN A 161 -5.61 -2.00 18.10
N ASN A 162 -4.95 -3.15 17.90
CA ASN A 162 -5.35 -4.41 18.52
C ASN A 162 -5.29 -4.31 20.06
N LEU A 163 -4.22 -3.73 20.61
CA LEU A 163 -4.11 -3.51 22.06
C LEU A 163 -5.21 -2.55 22.56
N TRP A 164 -5.50 -1.50 21.81
CA TRP A 164 -6.54 -0.52 22.11
C TRP A 164 -7.92 -1.16 22.22
N MET A 165 -8.24 -2.04 21.27
CA MET A 165 -9.51 -2.79 21.23
C MET A 165 -9.62 -3.80 22.39
N LEU A 166 -8.54 -4.52 22.70
CA LEU A 166 -8.51 -5.50 23.80
C LEU A 166 -8.75 -4.87 25.18
N LYS A 167 -8.37 -3.61 25.34
CA LYS A 167 -8.54 -2.86 26.60
C LYS A 167 -9.93 -2.23 26.74
N GLY A 168 -10.81 -2.37 25.74
CA GLY A 168 -12.13 -1.75 25.75
C GLY A 168 -12.09 -0.23 25.59
N TRP A 169 -10.96 0.36 25.19
CA TRP A 169 -10.82 1.82 25.06
C TRP A 169 -11.47 2.38 23.78
N ALA A 170 -12.28 1.56 23.11
CA ALA A 170 -13.05 1.91 21.92
C ALA A 170 -14.52 2.24 22.23
N ASP A 171 -14.90 2.35 23.51
CA ASP A 171 -16.27 2.62 23.93
C ASP A 171 -16.86 3.90 23.30
N ASP A 172 -18.13 3.80 22.89
CA ASP A 172 -18.83 4.80 22.07
C ASP A 172 -18.96 6.16 22.73
N SER A 173 -19.00 6.20 24.07
CA SER A 173 -19.28 7.41 24.85
C SER A 173 -18.17 8.47 24.78
N TRP A 174 -16.91 8.10 24.49
CA TRP A 174 -15.75 9.02 24.47
C TRP A 174 -14.93 8.95 23.18
N ARG A 175 -15.56 8.51 22.08
CA ARG A 175 -14.93 8.28 20.77
C ARG A 175 -13.96 9.35 20.25
N PRO A 176 -14.27 10.66 20.27
CA PRO A 176 -13.32 11.65 19.74
C PRO A 176 -12.08 11.78 20.63
N VAL A 177 -12.25 11.65 21.94
CA VAL A 177 -11.15 11.72 22.91
C VAL A 177 -10.30 10.46 22.82
N SER A 178 -10.91 9.27 22.78
CA SER A 178 -10.17 8.01 22.62
C SER A 178 -9.39 7.96 21.31
N LEU A 179 -9.97 8.46 20.21
CA LEU A 179 -9.26 8.60 18.93
C LEU A 179 -8.07 9.56 19.04
N LEU A 180 -8.24 10.72 19.67
CA LEU A 180 -7.14 11.68 19.85
C LEU A 180 -6.01 11.07 20.69
N VAL A 181 -6.33 10.41 21.80
CA VAL A 181 -5.33 9.75 22.65
C VAL A 181 -4.64 8.62 21.89
N TYR A 182 -5.38 7.84 21.10
CA TYR A 182 -4.80 6.82 20.22
C TYR A 182 -3.82 7.43 19.22
N LEU A 183 -4.20 8.51 18.51
CA LEU A 183 -3.34 9.17 17.53
C LEU A 183 -2.07 9.75 18.16
N VAL A 184 -2.19 10.37 19.33
CA VAL A 184 -1.04 10.89 20.08
C VAL A 184 -0.14 9.73 20.53
N THR A 185 -0.71 8.67 21.07
CA THR A 185 0.03 7.48 21.50
C THR A 185 0.76 6.84 20.32
N LEU A 186 0.08 6.67 19.19
CA LEU A 186 0.66 6.14 17.96
C LEU A 186 1.84 7.01 17.51
N LEU A 187 1.66 8.33 17.45
CA LEU A 187 2.71 9.24 17.02
C LEU A 187 3.92 9.20 17.95
N LEU A 188 3.69 9.15 19.27
CA LEU A 188 4.76 9.06 20.28
C LEU A 188 5.54 7.74 20.18
N VAL A 189 4.82 6.61 20.16
CA VAL A 189 5.45 5.28 20.09
C VAL A 189 6.17 5.09 18.75
N SER A 190 5.59 5.55 17.63
CA SER A 190 6.23 5.50 16.32
C SER A 190 7.44 6.42 16.23
N SER A 191 7.39 7.63 16.79
CA SER A 191 8.54 8.54 16.84
C SER A 191 9.68 7.95 17.68
N ALA A 192 9.36 7.33 18.82
CA ALA A 192 10.33 6.65 19.65
C ALA A 192 10.95 5.44 18.93
N SER A 193 10.13 4.60 18.29
CA SER A 193 10.60 3.46 17.48
C SER A 193 11.53 3.92 16.36
N TRP A 194 11.15 4.95 15.61
CA TRP A 194 11.97 5.50 14.53
C TRP A 194 13.34 5.98 15.05
N ALA A 195 13.35 6.80 16.10
CA ALA A 195 14.60 7.35 16.65
C ALA A 195 15.49 6.26 17.27
N LEU A 196 14.88 5.27 17.93
CA LEU A 196 15.63 4.28 18.69
C LEU A 196 16.12 3.11 17.83
N ILE A 197 15.31 2.65 16.88
CA ILE A 197 15.56 1.44 16.10
C ILE A 197 16.03 1.83 14.71
N GLU A 198 15.19 2.53 13.94
CA GLU A 198 15.43 2.78 12.53
C GLU A 198 16.68 3.63 12.30
N VAL A 199 16.79 4.75 13.01
CA VAL A 199 17.93 5.68 12.86
C VAL A 199 19.24 5.01 13.28
N ARG A 200 19.23 4.19 14.34
CA ARG A 200 20.44 3.49 14.80
C ARG A 200 20.87 2.39 13.84
N LEU A 201 19.93 1.56 13.38
CA LEU A 201 20.20 0.50 12.41
C LEU A 201 20.69 1.08 11.08
N ARG A 202 20.05 2.13 10.57
CA ARG A 202 20.45 2.81 9.32
C ARG A 202 21.89 3.32 9.41
N ARG A 203 22.26 4.01 10.49
CA ARG A 203 23.64 4.50 10.70
C ARG A 203 24.64 3.34 10.80
N GLY A 204 24.29 2.26 11.49
CA GLY A 204 25.12 1.06 11.61
C GLY A 204 25.37 0.36 10.26
N LEU A 205 24.31 0.12 9.49
CA LEU A 205 24.39 -0.53 8.18
C LEU A 205 25.20 0.30 7.18
N LEU A 206 25.01 1.62 7.14
CA LEU A 206 25.79 2.51 6.28
C LEU A 206 27.27 2.52 6.67
N ALA A 207 27.59 2.49 7.96
CA ALA A 207 28.97 2.37 8.44
C ALA A 207 29.62 1.05 8.00
N LEU A 208 28.88 -0.07 8.08
CA LEU A 208 29.36 -1.38 7.62
C LEU A 208 29.56 -1.42 6.10
N ALA A 209 28.60 -0.89 5.32
CA ALA A 209 28.71 -0.82 3.87
C ALA A 209 29.93 -0.01 3.41
N LYS A 210 30.20 1.14 4.05
CA LYS A 210 31.38 1.98 3.77
C LYS A 210 32.71 1.28 4.11
N ARG A 211 32.74 0.47 5.18
CA ARG A 211 33.92 -0.35 5.53
C ARG A 211 34.18 -1.44 4.48
N ARG A 212 33.13 -2.07 3.97
CA ARG A 212 33.21 -3.13 2.95
C ARG A 212 33.71 -2.60 1.62
N THR A 213 33.21 -1.46 1.15
CA THR A 213 33.69 -0.83 -0.10
C THR A 213 35.12 -0.33 0.01
N ARG A 214 35.51 0.26 1.15
CA ARG A 214 36.90 0.69 1.40
C ARG A 214 37.89 -0.47 1.47
N SER A 215 37.47 -1.63 1.97
CA SER A 215 38.31 -2.84 2.00
C SER A 215 38.45 -3.50 0.63
N ALA A 216 37.43 -3.39 -0.23
CA ALA A 216 37.48 -3.85 -1.62
C ALA A 216 38.34 -2.94 -2.51
N VAL A 217 38.42 -1.64 -2.20
CA VAL A 217 39.31 -0.67 -2.86
C VAL A 217 40.59 -0.51 -2.04
N LYS A 218 41.31 -1.61 -1.79
CA LYS A 218 42.70 -1.53 -1.31
C LYS A 218 43.59 -1.29 -2.55
N PRO A 219 44.36 -0.20 -2.64
CA PRO A 219 45.22 0.03 -3.79
C PRO A 219 46.28 -1.07 -3.82
N THR A 220 46.36 -1.81 -4.92
CA THR A 220 47.57 -2.53 -5.30
C THR A 220 48.67 -1.49 -5.36
N VAL A 221 49.52 -1.46 -4.33
CA VAL A 221 50.78 -0.74 -4.34
C VAL A 221 51.60 -1.41 -5.44
N VAL A 222 51.66 -0.78 -6.61
CA VAL A 222 52.59 -1.18 -7.67
C VAL A 222 53.97 -0.68 -7.23
N PRO A 223 54.99 -1.55 -7.17
CA PRO A 223 56.32 -1.21 -6.68
C PRO A 223 57.04 -0.19 -7.57
#